data_AF-A0A8E1V9U8-F1
#
_entry.id   AF-A0A8E1V9U8-F1
#
_cell.length_a   1.000
_cell.length_b   1.000
_cell.length_c   1.000
_cell.angle_alpha   90.00
_cell.angle_beta   90.00
_cell.angle_gamma   90.00
#
_symmetry.space_group_name_H-M   'P 1'
#
loop_
_entity.id
_entity.type
_entity.pdbx_description
1 polymer ?
#
loop_
_entity_poly.entity_id
_entity_poly.type
_entity_poly.pdbx_seq_one_letter_code
_entity_poly.pdbx_strand_id
1 'polypeptide(L)'
;MNREEKFTLSTLQAFSGCDLEELSGQGEGARLRMCGLVHSALQLPDSWRMDCEMRGEWGGVYPVHLRLTRADVAGLAVELVSPSGCSPVWCAVVADTRTRCRLRLYVSDRLEPAALQVILAKIAEYTRAGFTGAGELVAAMRMGGHAA
;
A
#
# COMPACT_ATOMS: atom_id res chain seq x y z
N MET A 1 21.75 -3.33 29.29
CA MET A 1 21.38 -4.33 28.27
C MET A 1 20.81 -3.57 27.08
N ASN A 2 21.65 -3.12 26.14
CA ASN A 2 21.23 -2.37 24.95
C ASN A 2 21.57 -3.19 23.71
N ARG A 3 20.59 -3.91 23.20
CA ARG A 3 20.51 -4.28 21.78
C ARG A 3 19.13 -3.82 21.35
N GLU A 4 19.06 -2.63 20.76
CA GLU A 4 17.97 -2.37 19.83
C GLU A 4 18.13 -3.42 18.74
N GLU A 5 17.35 -4.51 18.81
CA GLU A 5 17.15 -5.36 17.66
C GLU A 5 16.72 -4.44 16.52
N LYS A 6 17.54 -4.38 15.47
CA LYS A 6 17.20 -3.57 14.29
C LYS A 6 15.89 -4.11 13.75
N PHE A 7 14.83 -3.31 13.84
CA PHE A 7 13.56 -3.64 13.22
C PHE A 7 13.76 -3.59 11.70
N THR A 8 13.65 -4.74 11.03
CA THR A 8 13.92 -4.89 9.59
C THR A 8 12.66 -5.25 8.81
N LEU A 9 12.73 -5.13 7.47
CA LEU A 9 11.66 -5.59 6.58
C LEU A 9 11.35 -7.08 6.78
N SER A 10 12.37 -7.92 6.96
CA SER A 10 12.17 -9.36 7.17
C SER A 10 11.44 -9.66 8.47
N THR A 11 11.68 -8.86 9.52
CA THR A 11 10.89 -8.90 10.77
C THR A 11 9.44 -8.54 10.50
N LEU A 12 9.18 -7.43 9.79
CA LEU A 12 7.83 -7.00 9.43
C LEU A 12 7.07 -8.05 8.59
N GLN A 13 7.76 -8.71 7.65
CA GLN A 13 7.20 -9.78 6.81
C GLN A 13 6.90 -11.10 7.54
N ALA A 14 7.38 -11.25 8.77
CA ALA A 14 7.11 -12.42 9.61
C ALA A 14 5.98 -12.18 10.62
N PHE A 15 5.54 -10.93 10.79
CA PHE A 15 4.51 -10.56 11.75
C PHE A 15 3.11 -10.96 11.26
N SER A 16 2.32 -11.46 12.20
CA SER A 16 0.88 -11.62 12.04
C SER A 16 0.16 -10.27 12.12
N GLY A 17 -1.14 -10.26 11.79
CA GLY A 17 -1.98 -9.08 12.00
C GLY A 17 -1.99 -8.61 13.46
N CYS A 18 -2.01 -9.54 14.42
CA CYS A 18 -1.97 -9.21 15.85
C CYS A 18 -0.65 -8.54 16.24
N ASP A 19 0.50 -9.07 15.78
CA ASP A 19 1.81 -8.49 16.07
C ASP A 19 1.93 -7.05 15.53
N LEU A 20 1.38 -6.82 14.33
CA LEU A 20 1.32 -5.51 13.71
C LEU A 20 0.42 -4.54 14.50
N GLU A 21 -0.73 -5.00 14.97
CA GLU A 21 -1.64 -4.19 15.80
C GLU A 21 -1.01 -3.82 17.13
N GLU A 22 -0.41 -4.77 17.84
CA GLU A 22 0.32 -4.54 19.09
C GLU A 22 1.44 -3.51 18.89
N LEU A 23 2.22 -3.65 17.82
CA LEU A 23 3.28 -2.68 17.49
C LEU A 23 2.69 -1.30 17.17
N SER A 24 1.61 -1.24 16.40
CA SER A 24 0.94 0.03 16.09
C SER A 24 0.36 0.72 17.32
N GLY A 25 -0.04 -0.05 18.33
CA GLY A 25 -0.54 0.42 19.63
C GLY A 25 0.52 1.13 20.47
N GLN A 26 1.81 0.96 20.15
CA GLN A 26 2.92 1.70 20.77
C GLN A 26 2.98 3.18 20.32
N GLY A 27 2.13 3.57 19.37
CA GLY A 27 1.93 4.95 18.94
C GLY A 27 2.58 5.32 17.61
N GLU A 28 2.55 6.62 17.30
CA GLU A 28 2.93 7.18 15.99
C GLU A 28 4.36 6.80 15.56
N GLY A 29 5.32 6.81 16.49
CA GLY A 29 6.70 6.44 16.19
C GLY A 29 6.84 5.00 15.70
N ALA A 30 6.03 4.06 16.19
CA ALA A 30 6.03 2.68 15.72
C ALA A 30 5.39 2.56 14.33
N ARG A 31 4.27 3.26 14.10
CA ARG A 31 3.64 3.35 12.77
C ARG A 31 4.57 3.93 11.73
N LEU A 32 5.26 5.03 12.05
CA LEU A 32 6.25 5.65 11.17
C LEU A 32 7.39 4.70 10.82
N ARG A 33 7.91 3.93 11.80
CA ARG A 33 8.94 2.92 11.54
C ARG A 33 8.47 1.84 10.59
N MET A 34 7.27 1.28 10.80
CA MET A 34 6.70 0.27 9.90
C MET A 34 6.50 0.82 8.49
N CYS A 35 5.87 1.99 8.36
CA CYS A 35 5.69 2.65 7.07
C CYS A 35 7.02 2.98 6.39
N GLY A 36 8.05 3.40 7.14
CA GLY A 36 9.39 3.66 6.63
C GLY A 36 10.08 2.42 6.07
N LEU A 37 9.89 1.25 6.69
CA LEU A 37 10.39 -0.02 6.15
C LEU A 37 9.71 -0.40 4.83
N VAL A 38 8.38 -0.28 4.76
CA VAL A 38 7.64 -0.56 3.53
C VAL A 38 8.04 0.42 2.43
N HIS A 39 8.14 1.71 2.73
CA HIS A 39 8.61 2.74 1.81
C HIS A 39 9.98 2.41 1.23
N SER A 40 10.96 2.12 2.09
CA SER A 40 12.31 1.80 1.68
C SER A 40 12.37 0.53 0.82
N ALA A 41 11.47 -0.42 1.07
CA ALA A 41 11.40 -1.67 0.32
C ALA A 41 10.75 -1.52 -1.06
N LEU A 42 9.75 -0.63 -1.18
CA LEU A 42 9.05 -0.40 -2.44
C LEU A 42 9.93 0.26 -3.50
N GLN A 43 10.96 1.03 -3.09
CA GLN A 43 11.86 1.73 -4.03
C GLN A 43 11.06 2.50 -5.10
N LEU A 44 10.11 3.31 -4.64
CA LEU A 44 9.17 3.99 -5.52
C LEU A 44 9.90 4.90 -6.52
N PRO A 45 9.51 4.90 -7.81
CA PRO A 45 9.99 5.88 -8.77
C PRO A 45 9.56 7.30 -8.39
N ASP A 46 10.31 8.31 -8.83
CA ASP A 46 10.04 9.74 -8.54
C ASP A 46 8.64 10.22 -8.93
N SER A 47 7.99 9.54 -9.88
CA SER A 47 6.60 9.82 -10.26
C SER A 47 5.57 9.46 -9.19
N TRP A 48 5.97 8.76 -8.14
CA TRP A 48 5.13 8.32 -7.04
C TRP A 48 5.49 9.06 -5.76
N ARG A 49 4.47 9.45 -5.02
CA ARG A 49 4.58 9.93 -3.64
C ARG A 49 3.92 8.94 -2.71
N MET A 50 4.37 8.92 -1.46
CA MET A 50 3.80 8.08 -0.42
C MET A 50 3.44 8.92 0.79
N ASP A 51 2.19 8.82 1.21
CA ASP A 51 1.72 9.26 2.51
C ASP A 51 1.44 8.01 3.38
N CYS A 52 1.58 8.15 4.70
CA CYS A 52 1.22 7.09 5.65
C CYS A 52 0.25 7.63 6.70
N GLU A 53 -0.72 6.79 7.07
CA GLU A 53 -1.66 7.07 8.15
C GLU A 53 -0.97 6.97 9.52
N MET A 54 -0.99 8.06 10.27
CA MET A 54 -0.30 8.16 11.56
C MET A 54 -1.26 8.11 12.74
N ARG A 55 -2.42 8.76 12.62
CA ARG A 55 -3.35 9.06 13.72
C ARG A 55 -4.80 8.68 13.43
N GLY A 56 -5.04 7.90 12.38
CA GLY A 56 -6.39 7.49 12.00
C GLY A 56 -7.06 8.44 11.01
N GLU A 57 -6.29 9.23 10.27
CA GLU A 57 -6.77 10.18 9.26
C GLU A 57 -7.63 9.52 8.17
N TRP A 58 -7.44 8.21 7.98
CA TRP A 58 -8.13 7.36 7.00
C TRP A 58 -8.90 6.21 7.68
N GLY A 59 -9.24 6.36 8.96
CA GLY A 59 -10.06 5.44 9.74
C GLY A 59 -9.32 4.59 10.77
N GLY A 60 -7.99 4.54 10.74
CA GLY A 60 -7.15 3.91 11.76
C GLY A 60 -7.25 2.39 11.86
N VAL A 61 -7.87 1.74 10.87
CA VAL A 61 -8.18 0.30 10.87
C VAL A 61 -6.94 -0.56 10.67
N TYR A 62 -5.95 -0.08 9.92
CA TYR A 62 -4.77 -0.86 9.56
C TYR A 62 -3.53 -0.37 10.31
N PRO A 63 -2.70 -1.28 10.84
CA PRO A 63 -1.40 -0.94 11.42
C PRO A 63 -0.49 -0.17 10.47
N VAL A 64 -0.44 -0.59 9.20
CA VAL A 64 0.22 0.12 8.10
C VAL A 64 -0.83 0.43 7.05
N HIS A 65 -1.02 1.71 6.78
CA HIS A 65 -1.87 2.20 5.70
C HIS A 65 -1.10 3.26 4.93
N LEU A 66 -0.78 2.95 3.68
CA LEU A 66 -0.06 3.83 2.78
C LEU A 66 -0.97 4.28 1.66
N ARG A 67 -0.87 5.55 1.28
CA ARG A 67 -1.46 6.09 0.05
C ARG A 67 -0.34 6.43 -0.92
N LEU A 68 -0.25 5.65 -1.99
CA LEU A 68 0.70 5.83 -3.08
C LEU A 68 0.04 6.67 -4.16
N THR A 69 0.47 7.92 -4.31
CA THR A 69 -0.15 8.88 -5.24
C THR A 69 0.76 9.13 -6.43
N ARG A 70 0.19 9.15 -7.64
CA ARG A 70 0.92 9.55 -8.86
C ARG A 70 1.03 11.07 -8.92
N ALA A 71 2.23 11.62 -8.91
CA ALA A 71 2.46 13.06 -8.89
C ALA A 71 2.05 13.77 -10.20
N ASP A 72 2.10 13.03 -11.30
CA ASP A 72 1.79 13.48 -12.67
C ASP A 72 0.35 13.18 -13.10
N VAL A 73 -0.44 12.50 -12.26
CA VAL A 73 -1.85 12.14 -12.56
C VAL A 73 -2.73 12.47 -11.37
N ALA A 74 -3.46 13.58 -11.49
CA ALA A 74 -4.31 14.08 -10.42
C ALA A 74 -5.39 13.07 -10.02
N GLY A 75 -5.50 12.81 -8.72
CA GLY A 75 -6.54 11.97 -8.14
C GLY A 75 -6.30 10.47 -8.27
N LEU A 76 -5.22 10.03 -8.92
CA LEU A 76 -4.86 8.62 -8.96
C LEU A 76 -4.02 8.24 -7.74
N ALA A 77 -4.59 7.38 -6.89
CA ALA A 77 -3.92 6.83 -5.73
C ALA A 77 -4.17 5.32 -5.59
N VAL A 78 -3.16 4.60 -5.11
CA VAL A 78 -3.23 3.21 -4.68
C VAL A 78 -3.07 3.17 -3.17
N GLU A 79 -4.03 2.58 -2.48
CA GLU A 79 -3.95 2.33 -1.04
C GLU A 79 -3.31 0.96 -0.81
N LEU A 80 -2.24 0.90 -0.05
CA LEU A 80 -1.62 -0.34 0.43
C LEU A 80 -1.86 -0.47 1.92
N VAL A 81 -2.55 -1.53 2.33
CA VAL A 81 -2.93 -1.80 3.72
C VAL A 81 -2.35 -3.12 4.18
N SER A 82 -1.93 -3.18 5.45
CA SER A 82 -1.45 -4.41 6.09
C SER A 82 -2.58 -5.30 6.58
N PRO A 83 -2.26 -6.53 7.02
CA PRO A 83 -3.13 -7.28 7.90
C PRO A 83 -3.53 -6.48 9.15
N SER A 84 -4.74 -6.72 9.63
CA SER A 84 -5.33 -6.21 10.87
C SER A 84 -6.43 -7.17 11.35
N GLY A 85 -7.10 -6.86 12.46
CA GLY A 85 -8.26 -7.60 12.96
C GLY A 85 -9.43 -7.67 11.97
N CYS A 86 -9.47 -6.80 10.96
CA CYS A 86 -10.49 -6.81 9.90
C CYS A 86 -10.06 -7.54 8.61
N SER A 87 -8.77 -7.78 8.39
CA SER A 87 -8.25 -8.40 7.18
C SER A 87 -6.96 -9.16 7.47
N PRO A 88 -6.85 -10.47 7.17
CA PRO A 88 -5.64 -11.24 7.47
C PRO A 88 -4.50 -11.04 6.45
N VAL A 89 -4.70 -10.21 5.42
CA VAL A 89 -3.80 -10.11 4.26
C VAL A 89 -3.36 -8.67 4.00
N TRP A 90 -2.17 -8.53 3.43
CA TRP A 90 -1.76 -7.31 2.75
C TRP A 90 -2.59 -7.12 1.48
N CYS A 91 -3.02 -5.90 1.23
CA CYS A 91 -3.88 -5.60 0.09
C CYS A 91 -3.51 -4.24 -0.53
N ALA A 92 -3.35 -4.21 -1.86
CA ALA A 92 -3.27 -2.95 -2.60
C ALA A 92 -4.56 -2.73 -3.40
N VAL A 93 -5.14 -1.55 -3.27
CA VAL A 93 -6.42 -1.20 -3.88
C VAL A 93 -6.30 0.13 -4.61
N VAL A 94 -6.79 0.18 -5.84
CA VAL A 94 -7.13 1.44 -6.50
C VAL A 94 -8.63 1.64 -6.43
N ALA A 95 -9.03 2.84 -6.05
CA ALA A 95 -10.44 3.22 -5.91
C ALA A 95 -10.74 4.44 -6.75
N ASP A 96 -11.84 4.38 -7.50
CA ASP A 96 -12.44 5.55 -8.12
C ASP A 96 -13.55 6.08 -7.21
N THR A 97 -13.34 7.24 -6.61
CA THR A 97 -14.31 7.88 -5.73
C THR A 97 -15.58 8.34 -6.46
N ARG A 98 -15.50 8.60 -7.78
CA ARG A 98 -16.65 9.03 -8.59
C ARG A 98 -17.60 7.88 -8.85
N THR A 99 -17.07 6.74 -9.28
CA THR A 99 -17.86 5.54 -9.60
C THR A 99 -18.03 4.59 -8.42
N ARG A 100 -17.35 4.85 -7.29
CA ARG A 100 -17.19 3.95 -6.14
C ARG A 100 -16.63 2.58 -6.50
N CYS A 101 -16.05 2.42 -7.69
CA CYS A 101 -15.40 1.18 -8.09
C CYS A 101 -14.10 1.01 -7.32
N ARG A 102 -13.90 -0.18 -6.75
CA ARG A 102 -12.63 -0.58 -6.14
C ARG A 102 -12.07 -1.79 -6.88
N LEU A 103 -10.77 -1.80 -7.13
CA LEU A 103 -10.06 -2.94 -7.70
C LEU A 103 -8.92 -3.30 -6.75
N ARG A 104 -8.93 -4.55 -6.28
CA ARG A 104 -7.78 -5.14 -5.61
C ARG A 104 -6.76 -5.50 -6.68
N LEU A 105 -5.57 -4.94 -6.54
CA LEU A 105 -4.43 -5.13 -7.45
C LEU A 105 -3.46 -6.18 -6.91
N TYR A 106 -3.42 -6.31 -5.59
CA TYR A 106 -2.51 -7.17 -4.86
C TYR A 106 -3.24 -7.69 -3.62
N VAL A 107 -3.15 -8.98 -3.37
CA VAL A 107 -3.59 -9.61 -2.13
C VAL A 107 -2.59 -10.72 -1.78
N SER A 108 -1.98 -10.66 -0.61
CA SER A 108 -1.00 -11.65 -0.18
C SER A 108 -0.94 -11.73 1.35
N ASP A 109 -0.66 -12.90 1.89
CA ASP A 109 -0.43 -13.10 3.33
C ASP A 109 0.88 -12.45 3.78
N ARG A 110 1.84 -12.28 2.86
CA ARG A 110 3.11 -11.63 3.08
C ARG A 110 3.23 -10.33 2.29
N LEU A 111 4.05 -9.40 2.78
CA LEU A 111 4.42 -8.23 1.99
C LEU A 111 5.48 -8.62 0.95
N GLU A 112 5.19 -8.42 -0.33
CA GLU A 112 6.06 -8.73 -1.46
C GLU A 112 6.33 -7.46 -2.28
N PRO A 113 7.38 -6.68 -1.92
CA PRO A 113 7.65 -5.40 -2.58
C PRO A 113 7.85 -5.51 -4.10
N ALA A 114 8.47 -6.60 -4.57
CA ALA A 114 8.70 -6.82 -6.00
C ALA A 114 7.39 -6.97 -6.79
N ALA A 115 6.39 -7.66 -6.25
CA ALA A 115 5.08 -7.79 -6.89
C ALA A 115 4.36 -6.43 -6.97
N LEU A 116 4.42 -5.65 -5.89
CA LEU A 116 3.88 -4.29 -5.85
C LEU A 116 4.59 -3.36 -6.86
N GLN A 117 5.91 -3.45 -7.01
CA GLN A 117 6.65 -2.68 -8.01
C GLN A 117 6.18 -2.99 -9.44
N VAL A 118 5.98 -4.26 -9.78
CA VAL A 118 5.45 -4.66 -11.10
C VAL A 118 4.08 -4.06 -11.35
N ILE A 119 3.19 -4.08 -10.35
CA ILE A 119 1.86 -3.49 -10.43
C ILE A 119 1.95 -1.97 -10.65
N LEU A 120 2.76 -1.27 -9.86
CA LEU A 120 2.92 0.19 -9.96
C LEU A 120 3.54 0.61 -11.30
N ALA A 121 4.49 -0.17 -11.82
CA ALA A 121 5.07 0.04 -13.15
C ALA A 121 4.00 -0.12 -14.25
N LYS A 122 3.14 -1.13 -14.12
CA LYS A 122 2.03 -1.33 -15.05
C LYS A 122 0.98 -0.22 -14.98
N ILE A 123 0.66 0.30 -13.79
CA ILE A 123 -0.17 1.50 -13.67
C ILE A 123 0.47 2.66 -14.43
N ALA A 124 1.78 2.85 -14.29
CA ALA A 124 2.50 3.90 -15.01
C ALA A 124 2.51 3.70 -16.55
N GLU A 125 2.41 2.46 -17.04
CA GLU A 125 2.20 2.18 -18.47
C GLU A 125 0.82 2.62 -18.94
N TYR A 126 -0.24 2.25 -18.22
CA TYR A 126 -1.61 2.66 -18.56
C TYR A 126 -1.77 4.17 -18.50
N THR A 127 -1.23 4.84 -17.49
CA THR A 127 -1.34 6.30 -17.40
C THR A 127 -0.59 7.00 -18.54
N ARG A 128 0.58 6.48 -18.97
CA ARG A 128 1.28 6.98 -20.17
C ARG A 128 0.50 6.72 -21.47
N ALA A 129 -0.30 5.67 -21.53
CA ALA A 129 -1.20 5.39 -22.64
C ALA A 129 -2.50 6.24 -22.61
N GLY A 130 -2.66 7.11 -21.61
CA GLY A 130 -3.79 8.05 -21.51
C GLY A 130 -4.87 7.67 -20.50
N PHE A 131 -4.77 6.52 -19.83
CA PHE A 131 -5.73 6.10 -18.80
C PHE A 131 -5.40 6.81 -17.48
N THR A 132 -5.83 8.06 -17.37
CA THR A 132 -5.47 8.96 -16.25
C THR A 132 -6.55 9.00 -15.16
N GLY A 133 -7.78 8.61 -15.47
CA GLY A 133 -8.83 8.44 -14.47
C GLY A 133 -8.70 7.13 -13.70
N ALA A 134 -8.92 7.14 -12.37
CA ALA A 134 -8.95 5.92 -11.57
C ALA A 134 -9.96 4.89 -12.09
N GLY A 135 -11.15 5.34 -12.53
CA GLY A 135 -12.18 4.45 -13.11
C GLY A 135 -11.76 3.84 -14.46
N GLU A 136 -11.14 4.64 -15.33
CA GLU A 136 -10.61 4.19 -16.62
C GLU A 136 -9.50 3.16 -16.42
N LEU A 137 -8.58 3.43 -15.50
CA LEU A 137 -7.50 2.53 -15.12
C LEU A 137 -8.05 1.22 -14.56
N VAL A 138 -9.03 1.29 -13.64
CA VAL A 138 -9.71 0.10 -13.09
C VAL A 138 -10.33 -0.74 -14.20
N ALA A 139 -11.04 -0.12 -15.14
CA ALA A 139 -11.66 -0.81 -16.26
C ALA A 139 -10.59 -1.45 -17.18
N ALA A 140 -9.57 -0.69 -17.55
CA ALA A 140 -8.48 -1.16 -18.41
C ALA A 140 -7.71 -2.33 -17.78
N MET A 141 -7.39 -2.25 -16.48
CA MET A 141 -6.70 -3.31 -15.75
C MET A 141 -7.54 -4.57 -15.61
N ARG A 142 -8.86 -4.45 -15.39
CA ARG A 142 -9.78 -5.60 -15.39
C ARG A 142 -9.82 -6.31 -16.74
N MET A 143 -9.94 -5.55 -17.83
CA MET A 143 -9.94 -6.11 -19.18
C MET A 143 -8.59 -6.72 -19.56
N GLY A 144 -7.48 -6.16 -19.05
CA GLY A 144 -6.13 -6.69 -19.23
C GLY A 144 -5.74 -7.84 -18.29
N GLY A 145 -6.69 -8.44 -17.58
CA GLY A 145 -6.48 -9.65 -16.76
C GLY A 145 -5.76 -9.43 -15.42
N HIS A 146 -5.83 -8.23 -14.84
CA HIS A 146 -5.15 -7.89 -13.56
C HIS A 146 -6.08 -7.96 -12.34
N ALA A 147 -7.23 -8.60 -12.47
CA ALA A 147 -8.04 -8.95 -11.31
C ALA A 147 -7.45 -10.20 -10.65
N ALA A 148 -6.82 -10.02 -9.49
CA ALA A 148 -6.50 -11.09 -8.55
C ALA A 148 -7.74 -11.48 -7.74
#